data_AF-A0A1I7KMV7-F1
#
_entry.id   AF-A0A1I7KMV7-F1
#
_cell.length_a   1.000
_cell.length_b   1.000
_cell.length_c   1.000
_cell.angle_alpha   90.00
_cell.angle_beta   90.00
_cell.angle_gamma   90.00
#
_symmetry.space_group_name_H-M   'P 1'
#
loop_
_entity.id
_entity.type
_entity.pdbx_description
1 polymer ?
#
loop_
_entity_poly.entity_id
_entity_poly.type
_entity_poly.pdbx_seq_one_letter_code
_entity_poly.pdbx_strand_id
1 'polypeptide(L)'
;MPVHAVPIDVKEQGIIWLLPPYCWSHRQIARKLDISPSVVSKWRCELVERGLLPENEKASSADSDEWMPERRFSVVLETATLSEMELADYC
;
A
#
# COMPACT_ATOMS: atom_id res chain seq x y z
N MET A 1 -11.64 12.10 29.40
CA MET A 1 -10.83 11.73 28.22
C MET A 1 -9.83 12.85 28.00
N PRO A 2 -8.54 12.69 28.36
CA PRO A 2 -7.58 13.75 28.11
C PRO A 2 -7.39 13.88 26.59
N VAL A 3 -7.76 15.04 26.06
CA VAL A 3 -7.48 15.45 24.69
C VAL A 3 -6.00 15.79 24.64
N HIS A 4 -5.14 14.79 24.47
CA HIS A 4 -3.73 15.03 24.22
C HIS A 4 -3.61 15.64 22.83
N ALA A 5 -3.48 16.96 22.78
CA ALA A 5 -3.13 17.67 21.55
C ALA A 5 -1.79 17.11 21.06
N VAL A 6 -1.77 16.61 19.83
CA VAL A 6 -0.54 16.08 19.24
C VAL A 6 0.44 17.24 19.04
N PRO A 7 1.70 17.14 19.53
CA PRO A 7 2.69 18.18 19.31
C PRO A 7 2.96 18.38 17.81
N ILE A 8 3.20 19.61 17.38
CA ILE A 8 3.45 19.96 15.97
C ILE A 8 4.64 19.16 15.42
N ASP A 9 5.72 19.07 16.20
CA ASP A 9 6.94 18.32 15.86
C ASP A 9 6.66 16.84 15.54
N VAL A 10 5.70 16.24 16.26
CA VAL A 10 5.33 14.82 16.09
C VAL A 10 4.54 14.61 14.79
N LYS A 11 3.70 15.58 14.42
CA LYS A 11 2.98 15.55 13.13
C LYS A 11 3.95 15.64 11.96
N GLU A 12 4.95 16.53 12.03
CA GLU A 12 5.96 16.69 10.98
C GLU A 12 6.78 15.41 10.78
N GLN A 13 7.23 14.78 11.88
CA GLN A 13 7.93 13.49 11.81
C GLN A 13 7.05 12.38 11.22
N GLY A 14 5.78 12.31 11.63
CA GLY A 14 4.82 11.35 11.08
C GLY A 14 4.61 11.51 9.56
N ILE A 15 4.58 12.75 9.07
CA ILE A 15 4.48 13.06 7.64
C ILE A 15 5.76 12.63 6.89
N ILE A 16 6.95 12.89 7.43
CA ILE A 16 8.23 12.47 6.82
C ILE A 16 8.27 10.95 6.65
N TRP A 17 7.79 10.19 7.64
CA TRP A 17 7.76 8.73 7.57
C TRP A 17 6.67 8.17 6.63
N LEU A 18 5.58 8.90 6.42
CA LEU A 18 4.52 8.54 5.46
C LEU A 18 4.98 8.70 4.00
N LEU A 19 5.87 9.65 3.73
CA LEU A 19 6.34 9.96 2.39
C LEU A 19 7.57 9.12 1.99
N PRO A 20 7.85 9.00 0.68
CA PRO A 20 9.14 8.50 0.20
C PRO A 20 10.28 9.32 0.81
N PRO A 21 11.39 8.70 1.25
CA PRO A 21 11.85 7.33 0.95
C PRO A 21 11.41 6.23 1.93
N TYR A 22 10.74 6.57 3.04
CA TYR A 22 10.48 5.61 4.12
C TYR A 22 9.22 4.78 3.90
N CYS A 23 8.11 5.43 3.46
CA CYS A 23 6.82 4.79 3.20
C CYS A 23 6.35 3.84 4.33
N TRP A 24 6.43 4.29 5.59
CA TRP A 24 6.05 3.45 6.74
C TRP A 24 4.54 3.24 6.85
N SER A 25 4.15 2.08 7.38
CA SER A 25 2.73 1.76 7.61
C SER A 25 2.14 2.59 8.77
N HIS A 26 0.84 2.87 8.70
CA HIS A 26 0.10 3.58 9.76
C HIS A 26 0.34 2.98 11.16
N ARG A 27 0.40 1.65 11.27
CA ARG A 27 0.61 0.94 12.54
C ARG A 27 2.02 1.13 13.10
N GLN A 28 3.04 1.19 12.23
CA GLN A 28 4.41 1.43 12.65
C GLN A 28 4.59 2.85 13.18
N ILE A 29 4.05 3.85 12.47
CA ILE A 29 4.10 5.26 12.87
C ILE A 29 3.34 5.47 14.18
N ALA A 30 2.13 4.93 14.29
CA ALA A 30 1.30 4.99 15.49
C ALA A 30 2.03 4.43 16.73
N ARG A 31 2.68 3.27 16.60
CA ARG A 31 3.47 2.65 17.69
C ARG A 31 4.71 3.45 18.05
N LYS A 32 5.37 4.08 17.08
CA LYS A 32 6.61 4.84 17.30
C LYS A 32 6.34 6.19 17.97
N LEU A 33 5.25 6.85 17.62
CA LEU A 33 4.88 8.17 18.14
C LEU A 33 3.90 8.09 19.32
N ASP A 34 3.48 6.88 19.72
CA ASP A 34 2.46 6.60 20.74
C ASP A 34 1.14 7.35 20.51
N ILE A 35 0.67 7.32 19.26
CA ILE A 35 -0.54 8.00 18.81
C ILE A 35 -1.52 6.98 18.24
N SER A 36 -2.82 7.28 18.29
CA SER A 36 -3.83 6.43 17.67
C SER A 36 -3.65 6.34 16.14
N PRO A 37 -3.84 5.15 15.55
CA PRO A 37 -3.69 4.96 14.10
C PRO A 37 -4.67 5.83 13.29
N SER A 38 -5.79 6.22 13.89
CA SER A 38 -6.78 7.13 13.30
C SER A 38 -6.20 8.53 13.02
N VAL A 39 -5.28 9.02 13.84
CA VAL A 39 -4.63 10.32 13.62
C VAL A 39 -3.66 10.25 12.45
N VAL A 40 -2.88 9.17 12.34
CA VAL A 40 -1.97 8.95 11.21
C VAL A 40 -2.78 8.83 9.90
N SER A 41 -3.94 8.18 9.95
CA SER A 41 -4.88 8.12 8.82
C SER A 41 -5.38 9.51 8.40
N LYS A 42 -5.64 10.42 9.36
CA LYS A 42 -6.03 11.80 9.04
C LYS A 42 -4.90 12.54 8.32
N TRP A 43 -3.66 12.40 8.79
CA TRP A 43 -2.51 13.02 8.12
C TRP A 43 -2.33 12.52 6.69
N ARG A 44 -2.57 11.23 6.45
CA ARG A 44 -2.59 10.69 5.10
C ARG A 44 -3.68 11.35 4.24
N CYS A 45 -4.91 11.47 4.74
CA CYS A 45 -5.98 12.15 4.02
C CYS A 45 -5.59 13.59 3.67
N GLU A 46 -5.02 14.34 4.62
CA GLU A 46 -4.51 15.70 4.37
C GLU A 46 -3.40 15.73 3.29
N LEU A 47 -2.53 14.72 3.23
CA LEU A 47 -1.50 14.60 2.20
C LEU A 47 -2.07 14.27 0.82
N VAL A 48 -3.12 13.47 0.76
CA VAL A 48 -3.87 13.17 -0.48
C VAL A 48 -4.58 14.44 -0.98
N GLU A 49 -5.25 15.18 -0.10
CA GLU A 49 -5.90 16.46 -0.44
C GLU A 49 -4.89 17.48 -0.98
N ARG A 50 -3.65 17.44 -0.48
CA ARG A 50 -2.54 18.27 -0.96
C ARG A 50 -1.89 17.76 -2.25
N GLY A 51 -2.30 16.60 -2.77
CA GLY A 51 -1.73 15.98 -3.96
C GLY A 51 -0.33 15.41 -3.77
N LEU A 52 0.14 15.23 -2.52
CA LEU A 52 1.46 14.68 -2.20
C LEU A 52 1.49 13.16 -2.12
N LEU A 53 0.32 12.53 -1.96
CA LEU A 53 0.16 11.08 -1.99
C LEU A 53 -0.98 10.71 -2.95
N PRO A 54 -0.87 9.58 -3.67
CA PRO A 54 -2.00 9.03 -4.39
C PRO A 54 -3.10 8.63 -3.39
N GLU A 55 -4.35 8.87 -3.78
CA GLU A 55 -5.54 8.53 -2.98
C GLU A 55 -5.64 7.02 -2.71
N ASN A 56 -4.93 6.20 -3.49
CA ASN A 56 -5.03 4.75 -3.45
C ASN A 56 -3.84 4.06 -2.79
N GLU A 57 -4.05 3.60 -1.56
CA GLU A 57 -3.73 2.21 -1.15
C GLU A 57 -4.95 1.62 -0.43
N LYS A 58 -6.13 1.93 -0.97
CA LYS A 58 -7.23 0.97 -0.94
C LYS A 58 -6.98 0.00 -2.10
N ALA A 59 -5.96 -0.83 -1.96
CA ALA A 59 -6.09 -2.20 -2.42
C ALA A 59 -7.18 -2.84 -1.52
N SER A 60 -8.43 -2.65 -1.94
CA SER A 60 -9.25 -3.68 -2.55
C SER A 60 -9.65 -4.77 -1.54
N SER A 61 -10.62 -4.44 -0.68
CA SER A 61 -11.53 -5.45 -0.16
C SER A 61 -12.74 -5.69 -1.09
N ALA A 62 -12.76 -5.12 -2.30
CA ALA A 62 -13.88 -5.26 -3.23
C ALA A 62 -13.56 -4.85 -4.68
N ASP A 63 -12.33 -5.07 -5.18
CA ASP A 63 -12.18 -5.16 -6.63
C ASP A 63 -11.08 -6.14 -7.01
N SER A 64 -11.46 -7.06 -7.88
CA SER A 64 -10.94 -8.41 -7.98
C SER A 64 -10.35 -8.65 -9.37
N ASP A 65 -9.49 -7.76 -9.85
CA ASP A 65 -8.88 -7.95 -11.17
C ASP A 65 -7.48 -7.35 -11.40
N GLU A 66 -6.70 -7.08 -10.34
CA GLU A 66 -5.28 -6.74 -10.50
C GLU A 66 -4.38 -7.84 -9.96
N TRP A 67 -4.27 -8.90 -10.76
CA TRP A 67 -3.17 -9.85 -10.84
C TRP A 67 -2.03 -9.65 -9.83
N MET A 68 -2.20 -10.26 -8.65
CA MET A 68 -1.13 -10.39 -7.66
C MET A 68 0.13 -10.98 -8.31
N PRO A 69 1.35 -10.55 -7.94
CA PRO A 69 2.60 -11.04 -8.54
C PRO A 69 2.74 -12.57 -8.44
N GLU A 70 2.18 -13.17 -7.39
CA GLU A 70 2.11 -14.61 -7.18
C GLU A 70 1.23 -15.32 -8.24
N ARG A 71 0.11 -14.71 -8.64
CA ARG A 71 -0.76 -15.21 -9.73
C ARG A 71 -0.06 -15.16 -11.08
N ARG A 72 0.70 -14.10 -11.36
CA ARG A 72 1.51 -13.99 -12.59
C ARG A 72 2.56 -15.10 -12.66
N PHE A 73 3.21 -15.40 -11.55
CA PHE A 73 4.25 -16.45 -11.50
C PHE A 73 3.67 -17.86 -11.71
N SER A 74 2.51 -18.17 -11.12
CA SER A 74 1.83 -19.45 -11.33
C SER A 74 1.44 -19.67 -12.78
N VAL A 75 0.88 -18.66 -13.45
CA VAL A 75 0.53 -18.73 -14.87
C VAL A 75 1.76 -19.03 -15.73
N VAL A 76 2.88 -18.36 -15.48
CA VAL A 76 4.13 -18.61 -16.21
C VAL A 76 4.63 -20.04 -15.98
N LEU A 77 4.61 -20.54 -14.75
CA LEU A 77 5.00 -21.92 -14.41
C LEU A 77 4.12 -22.97 -15.09
N GLU A 78 2.80 -22.75 -15.10
CA GLU A 78 1.86 -23.66 -15.77
C GLU A 78 2.08 -23.65 -17.29
N THR A 79 2.22 -22.47 -17.91
CA THR A 79 2.48 -22.35 -19.35
C THR A 79 3.89 -22.79 -19.77
N ALA A 80 4.86 -22.81 -18.86
CA ALA A 80 6.22 -23.27 -19.16
C ALA A 80 6.29 -24.78 -19.44
N THR A 81 5.27 -25.54 -19.02
CA THR A 81 5.16 -26.98 -19.31
C THR A 81 4.44 -27.28 -20.63
N LEU A 82 3.78 -26.28 -21.24
CA LEU A 82 3.18 -26.40 -22.57
C LEU A 82 4.31 -26.41 -23.61
N SER A 83 4.70 -27.61 -24.04
CA SER A 83 5.70 -27.87 -25.07
C SER A 83 5.15 -27.50 -26.46
N GLU A 84 6.01 -27.04 -27.36
CA GLU A 84 5.72 -26.68 -28.77
C GLU A 84 4.93 -27.73 -29.57
N MET A 85 4.84 -28.97 -29.07
CA MET A 85 4.15 -30.10 -29.68
C MET A 85 2.66 -29.86 -29.96
N GLU A 86 1.95 -29.04 -29.16
CA GLU A 86 0.51 -28.76 -29.34
C GLU A 86 0.21 -27.65 -30.38
N LEU A 87 1.24 -26.89 -30.82
CA LEU A 87 1.08 -25.86 -31.85
C LEU A 87 1.24 -26.39 -33.28
N ALA A 88 1.73 -27.62 -33.46
CA ALA A 88 1.99 -28.22 -34.77
C ALA A 88 0.74 -28.82 -35.45
N ASP A 89 -0.35 -29.04 -34.71
CA ASP A 89 -1.61 -29.58 -35.26
C ASP A 89 -2.47 -28.53 -36.00
N TYR A 90 -1.96 -27.30 -36.14
CA TYR A 90 -2.55 -26.23 -36.94
C TYR A 90 -1.67 -25.84 -38.15
N CYS A 91 -1.13 -26.83 -38.86
CA CYS A 91 -0.53 -26.66 -40.19
C CYS A 91 -1.13 -27.65 -41.20
#